data_AF-A6P1C9-F1
#
_entry.id   AF-A6P1C9-F1
#
_cell.length_a   1.000
_cell.length_b   1.000
_cell.length_c   1.000
_cell.angle_alpha   90.00
_cell.angle_beta   90.00
_cell.angle_gamma   90.00
#
_symmetry.space_group_name_H-M   'P 1'
#
loop_
_entity.id
_entity.type
_entity.pdbx_description
1 polymer ?
#
loop_
_entity_poly.entity_id
_entity_poly.type
_entity_poly.pdbx_seq_one_letter_code
_entity_poly.pdbx_strand_id
1 'polypeptide(L)'
;MRQGLPRGLHYTDGTGGSGVKKTHWYDYLWLWSILFFALGFFNILFAWLGMIDFLLPLALAIFGGNKFFCNNLCGRGQLFSLLGGWLKLSRGKPAPRWMASKGFRYGFLVFFLAMFGNMLFQTWLVFAGASSLREVIKLFWTIRVPWGWTYTAGMVPDWVAQFSFGFYSLMLTSLLIGLIVMFLYRPRTWCSFCPMGTMTQGVCKLRNHGGKEQA
;
A
#
# COMPACT_ATOMS: atom_id res chain seq x y z
N MET A 1 29.89 30.68 1.53
CA MET A 1 30.85 29.63 1.92
C MET A 1 30.60 29.20 3.35
N ARG A 2 30.20 27.94 3.59
CA ARG A 2 30.50 27.14 4.79
C ARG A 2 30.03 25.69 4.54
N GLN A 3 31.03 24.83 4.31
CA GLN A 3 31.21 23.45 4.78
C GLN A 3 29.99 22.51 4.60
N GLY A 4 29.99 21.51 3.71
CA GLY A 4 30.98 20.44 3.59
C GLY A 4 30.57 19.26 4.50
N LEU A 5 29.58 18.45 4.08
CA LEU A 5 29.15 17.26 4.81
C LEU A 5 29.40 16.00 3.95
N PRO A 6 30.39 15.15 4.28
CA PRO A 6 30.47 13.82 3.72
C PRO A 6 29.59 12.92 4.60
N ARG A 7 28.57 12.28 4.03
CA ARG A 7 27.88 11.19 4.70
C ARG A 7 28.00 9.95 3.85
N GLY A 8 29.13 9.26 4.06
CA GLY A 8 29.39 7.91 3.57
C GLY A 8 28.23 7.00 3.97
N LEU A 9 27.65 6.34 2.97
CA LEU A 9 26.65 5.32 3.16
C LEU A 9 27.38 4.04 3.58
N HIS A 10 27.48 3.81 4.88
CA HIS A 10 27.91 2.54 5.44
C HIS A 10 26.97 1.43 4.96
N TYR A 11 27.44 0.65 3.98
CA TYR A 11 26.92 -0.67 3.68
C TYR A 11 27.63 -1.64 4.63
N THR A 12 27.05 -1.86 5.81
CA THR A 12 27.54 -2.92 6.71
C THR A 12 27.08 -4.26 6.14
N ASP A 13 28.02 -4.91 5.48
CA ASP A 13 28.01 -6.33 5.17
C ASP A 13 27.90 -7.13 6.48
N GLY A 14 27.13 -8.20 6.42
CA GLY A 14 26.79 -9.02 7.57
C GLY A 14 27.86 -10.05 7.85
N THR A 15 28.65 -9.83 8.90
CA THR A 15 29.46 -10.87 9.53
C THR A 15 28.94 -11.16 10.94
N GLY A 16 28.55 -12.42 11.15
CA GLY A 16 28.65 -13.18 12.40
C GLY A 16 28.25 -12.48 13.70
N GLY A 17 27.01 -12.70 14.14
CA GLY A 17 26.58 -12.35 15.50
C GLY A 17 25.29 -13.09 15.84
N SER A 18 25.44 -14.23 16.51
CA SER A 18 24.38 -15.01 17.14
C SER A 18 23.71 -14.21 18.27
N GLY A 19 22.88 -13.25 17.90
CA GLY A 19 21.87 -12.65 18.77
C GLY A 19 20.51 -13.17 18.32
N VAL A 20 19.80 -13.89 19.18
CA VAL A 20 18.38 -14.19 18.96
C VAL A 20 17.69 -12.85 18.78
N LYS A 21 17.36 -12.49 17.53
CA LYS A 21 16.55 -11.29 17.25
C LYS A 21 15.23 -11.53 17.97
N LYS A 22 14.90 -10.70 18.95
CA LYS A 22 13.56 -10.68 19.55
C LYS A 22 12.61 -10.40 18.39
N THR A 23 11.90 -11.43 17.93
CA THR A 23 10.87 -11.30 16.89
C THR A 23 9.73 -10.54 17.53
N HIS A 24 9.54 -9.30 17.11
CA HIS A 24 8.41 -8.54 17.61
C HIS A 24 7.16 -9.10 16.92
N TRP A 25 6.01 -9.14 17.58
CA TRP A 25 4.79 -9.71 16.99
C TRP A 25 4.41 -9.06 15.64
N TYR A 26 4.78 -7.79 15.46
CA TYR A 26 4.59 -7.03 14.23
C TYR A 26 5.45 -7.51 13.06
N ASP A 27 6.51 -8.30 13.28
CA ASP A 27 7.35 -8.88 12.21
C ASP A 27 6.60 -9.96 11.40
N TYR A 28 5.40 -10.35 11.82
CA TYR A 28 4.52 -11.31 11.12
C TYR A 28 3.39 -10.64 10.31
N LEU A 29 3.31 -9.31 10.23
CA LEU A 29 2.24 -8.63 9.47
C LEU A 29 2.34 -8.84 7.95
N TRP A 30 3.48 -9.30 7.43
CA TRP A 30 3.59 -9.76 6.05
C TRP A 30 2.76 -11.04 5.79
N LEU A 31 2.63 -11.93 6.77
CA LEU A 31 1.81 -13.15 6.65
C LEU A 31 0.33 -12.77 6.61
N TRP A 32 -0.09 -11.81 7.43
CA TRP A 32 -1.41 -11.20 7.34
C TRP A 32 -1.68 -10.64 5.94
N SER A 33 -0.67 -9.99 5.35
CA SER A 33 -0.78 -9.44 3.99
C SER A 33 -1.02 -10.52 2.93
N ILE A 34 -0.24 -11.60 2.96
CA ILE A 34 -0.44 -12.73 2.05
C ILE A 34 -1.80 -13.37 2.27
N LEU A 35 -2.16 -13.61 3.54
CA LEU A 35 -3.40 -14.26 3.93
C LEU A 35 -4.59 -13.49 3.39
N PHE A 36 -4.69 -12.17 3.61
CA PHE A 36 -5.85 -11.42 3.11
C PHE A 36 -5.92 -11.38 1.58
N PHE A 37 -4.78 -11.26 0.87
CA PHE A 37 -4.78 -11.25 -0.59
C PHE A 37 -5.22 -12.60 -1.15
N ALA A 38 -4.80 -13.69 -0.51
CA ALA A 38 -5.25 -15.04 -0.83
C ALA A 38 -6.74 -15.22 -0.53
N LEU A 39 -7.23 -14.82 0.65
CA LEU A 39 -8.66 -14.88 0.97
C LEU A 39 -9.50 -14.06 0.00
N GLY A 40 -9.07 -12.85 -0.35
CA GLY A 40 -9.76 -12.00 -1.33
C GLY A 40 -9.78 -12.58 -2.75
N PHE A 41 -8.83 -13.47 -3.08
CA PHE A 41 -8.81 -14.22 -4.34
C PHE A 41 -9.86 -15.33 -4.36
N PHE A 42 -10.14 -15.97 -3.22
CA PHE A 42 -11.17 -17.02 -3.12
C PHE A 42 -12.57 -16.43 -2.90
N ASN A 43 -12.70 -15.38 -2.10
CA ASN A 43 -13.96 -14.71 -1.83
C ASN A 43 -13.74 -13.21 -1.73
N ILE A 44 -14.37 -12.47 -2.64
CA ILE A 44 -14.13 -11.03 -2.76
C ILE A 44 -14.55 -10.24 -1.51
N LEU A 45 -15.50 -10.75 -0.72
CA LEU A 45 -16.01 -10.07 0.47
C LEU A 45 -14.91 -9.84 1.53
N PHE A 46 -13.85 -10.65 1.53
CA PHE A 46 -12.71 -10.41 2.42
C PHE A 46 -11.93 -9.13 2.10
N ALA A 47 -12.20 -8.47 0.96
CA ALA A 47 -11.67 -7.14 0.66
C ALA A 47 -12.00 -6.10 1.75
N TRP A 48 -13.09 -6.29 2.49
CA TRP A 48 -13.45 -5.46 3.65
C TRP A 48 -12.43 -5.53 4.78
N LEU A 49 -11.72 -6.65 4.97
CA LEU A 49 -10.62 -6.72 5.95
C LEU A 49 -9.46 -5.80 5.54
N GLY A 50 -9.24 -5.60 4.24
CA GLY A 50 -8.25 -4.65 3.75
C GLY A 50 -8.58 -3.19 4.05
N MET A 51 -9.84 -2.85 4.36
CA MET A 51 -10.18 -1.52 4.88
C MET A 51 -9.52 -1.27 6.24
N ILE A 52 -9.34 -2.30 7.06
CA ILE A 52 -8.63 -2.17 8.35
C ILE A 52 -7.16 -1.81 8.08
N ASP A 53 -6.51 -2.49 7.13
CA ASP A 53 -5.14 -2.20 6.69
C ASP A 53 -4.98 -0.81 6.05
N PHE A 54 -6.06 -0.27 5.48
CA PHE A 54 -6.10 1.09 4.94
C PHE A 54 -6.34 2.14 6.05
N LEU A 55 -7.24 1.87 6.98
CA LEU A 55 -7.65 2.81 8.04
C LEU A 55 -6.63 2.89 9.17
N LEU A 56 -6.01 1.77 9.58
CA LEU A 56 -4.99 1.73 10.63
C LEU A 56 -3.84 2.74 10.44
N PRO A 57 -3.14 2.76 9.28
CA PRO A 57 -2.09 3.76 9.03
C PRO A 57 -2.59 5.20 9.11
N LEU A 58 -3.83 5.44 8.64
CA LEU A 58 -4.42 6.77 8.62
C LEU A 58 -4.79 7.23 10.02
N ALA A 59 -5.45 6.37 10.80
CA ALA A 59 -5.78 6.63 12.21
C ALA A 59 -4.51 6.88 13.04
N LEU A 60 -3.49 6.02 12.90
CA LEU A 60 -2.21 6.21 13.61
C LEU A 60 -1.47 7.48 13.16
N ALA A 61 -1.60 7.90 11.90
CA ALA A 61 -1.04 9.17 11.44
C ALA A 61 -1.83 10.39 11.96
N ILE A 62 -3.13 10.26 12.19
CA ILE A 62 -3.96 11.33 12.77
C ILE A 62 -3.69 11.44 14.29
N PHE A 63 -3.76 10.33 15.03
CA PHE A 63 -3.62 10.29 16.49
C PHE A 63 -2.17 10.29 16.95
N GLY A 64 -1.33 9.40 16.41
CA GLY A 64 0.09 9.30 16.77
C GLY A 64 0.98 10.29 16.00
N GLY A 65 0.61 10.62 14.76
CA GLY A 65 1.31 11.50 13.79
C GLY A 65 2.82 11.35 13.73
N ASN A 66 3.21 10.10 13.92
CA ASN A 66 4.52 9.59 13.62
C ASN A 66 4.37 8.63 12.43
N LYS A 67 5.39 8.58 11.57
CA LYS A 67 5.41 7.70 10.40
C LYS A 67 5.74 6.23 10.74
N PHE A 68 5.52 5.82 11.99
CA PHE A 68 5.93 4.53 12.53
C PHE A 68 5.25 3.36 11.79
N PHE A 69 3.95 3.48 11.49
CA PHE A 69 3.23 2.43 10.77
C PHE A 69 3.84 2.16 9.39
N CYS A 70 4.01 3.20 8.56
CA CYS A 70 4.55 3.02 7.21
C CYS A 70 6.02 2.56 7.21
N ASN A 71 6.82 2.94 8.21
CA ASN A 71 8.24 2.57 8.27
C ASN A 71 8.48 1.17 8.83
N ASN A 72 7.73 0.76 9.87
CA ASN A 72 8.05 -0.43 10.67
C ASN A 72 6.94 -1.49 10.66
N LEU A 73 5.67 -1.10 10.47
CA LEU A 73 4.50 -1.97 10.66
C LEU A 73 3.76 -2.34 9.36
N CYS A 74 4.09 -1.70 8.24
CA CYS A 74 3.36 -1.91 7.00
C CYS A 74 3.59 -3.35 6.49
N GLY A 75 2.57 -4.21 6.59
CA GLY A 75 2.66 -5.63 6.24
C GLY A 75 3.12 -5.87 4.80
N ARG A 76 2.63 -5.08 3.82
CA ARG A 76 3.13 -5.12 2.43
C ARG A 76 4.59 -4.69 2.29
N GLY A 77 5.05 -3.73 3.10
CA GLY A 77 6.44 -3.26 3.09
C GLY A 77 7.39 -4.30 3.67
N GLN A 78 6.94 -5.02 4.70
CA GLN A 78 7.62 -6.19 5.24
C GLN A 78 7.62 -7.34 4.22
N LEU A 79 6.50 -7.58 3.54
CA LEU A 79 6.39 -8.59 2.48
C LEU A 79 7.41 -8.34 1.37
N PHE A 80 7.53 -7.13 0.85
CA PHE A 80 8.55 -6.83 -0.16
C PHE A 80 9.97 -6.94 0.39
N SER A 81 10.21 -6.54 1.64
CA SER A 81 11.52 -6.69 2.28
C SER A 81 11.92 -8.16 2.46
N LEU A 82 10.96 -9.03 2.79
CA LEU A 82 11.16 -10.45 2.98
C LEU A 82 11.30 -11.17 1.63
N LEU A 83 10.43 -10.89 0.66
CA LEU A 83 10.55 -11.44 -0.70
C LEU A 83 11.85 -10.99 -1.39
N GLY A 84 12.17 -9.71 -1.32
CA GLY A 84 13.39 -9.16 -1.93
C GLY A 84 14.68 -9.61 -1.25
N GLY A 85 14.65 -9.93 0.05
CA GLY A 85 15.80 -10.40 0.81
C GLY A 85 15.97 -11.92 0.78
N TRP A 86 14.89 -12.67 1.05
CA TRP A 86 14.89 -14.12 1.21
C TRP A 86 14.92 -14.86 -0.13
N LEU A 87 14.14 -14.42 -1.13
CA LEU A 87 14.17 -14.98 -2.48
C LEU A 87 15.25 -14.33 -3.38
N LYS A 88 16.02 -13.35 -2.87
CA LYS A 88 16.96 -12.51 -3.66
C LYS A 88 16.35 -12.00 -4.98
N LEU A 89 15.03 -11.82 -5.02
CA LEU A 89 14.29 -11.49 -6.24
C LEU A 89 14.53 -10.02 -6.67
N SER A 90 15.15 -9.21 -5.81
CA SER A 90 15.42 -7.79 -6.05
C SER A 90 16.85 -7.61 -6.59
N ARG A 91 16.99 -6.85 -7.68
CA ARG A 91 18.31 -6.47 -8.25
C ARG A 91 19.13 -5.55 -7.33
N GLY A 92 18.56 -5.03 -6.24
CA GLY A 92 19.26 -4.24 -5.21
C GLY A 92 19.73 -2.85 -5.69
N LYS A 93 19.49 -2.51 -6.95
CA LYS A 93 19.87 -1.23 -7.55
C LYS A 93 19.03 -0.10 -6.95
N PRO A 94 19.65 1.07 -6.66
CA PRO A 94 18.89 2.23 -6.19
C PRO A 94 17.88 2.64 -7.27
N ALA A 95 16.66 2.97 -6.82
CA ALA A 95 15.64 3.51 -7.69
C ALA A 95 16.08 4.88 -8.25
N PRO A 96 15.68 5.21 -9.49
CA PRO A 96 16.02 6.50 -10.08
C PRO A 96 15.38 7.64 -9.27
N ARG A 97 16.13 8.73 -9.10
CA ARG A 97 15.78 9.83 -8.16
C ARG A 97 14.43 10.49 -8.49
N TRP A 98 13.98 10.44 -9.74
CA TRP A 98 12.70 11.01 -10.17
C TRP A 98 11.49 10.28 -9.58
N MET A 99 11.57 8.96 -9.32
CA MET A 99 10.48 8.19 -8.71
C MET A 99 10.23 8.58 -7.25
N ALA A 100 11.24 9.11 -6.56
CA ALA A 100 11.12 9.62 -5.20
C ALA A 100 10.93 11.15 -5.15
N SER A 101 10.77 11.81 -6.31
CA SER A 101 10.60 13.25 -6.39
C SER A 101 9.24 13.69 -5.84
N LYS A 102 9.15 14.94 -5.36
CA LYS A 102 7.88 15.50 -4.86
C LYS A 102 6.80 15.49 -5.94
N GLY A 103 7.14 15.88 -7.17
CA GLY A 103 6.22 15.90 -8.30
C GLY A 103 5.62 14.52 -8.59
N PHE A 104 6.46 13.48 -8.71
CA PHE A 104 5.97 12.13 -8.96
C PHE A 104 5.12 11.58 -7.80
N ARG A 105 5.52 11.83 -6.54
CA ARG A 105 4.76 11.40 -5.36
C ARG A 105 3.36 12.02 -5.30
N TYR A 106 3.25 13.33 -5.51
CA TYR A 106 1.96 14.01 -5.49
C TYR A 106 1.13 13.71 -6.75
N GLY A 107 1.77 13.60 -7.93
CA GLY A 107 1.09 13.16 -9.15
C GLY A 107 0.50 11.76 -9.01
N PHE A 108 1.27 10.81 -8.47
CA PHE A 108 0.80 9.45 -8.20
C PHE A 108 -0.30 9.42 -7.13
N LEU A 109 -0.19 10.27 -6.09
CA LEU A 109 -1.24 10.41 -5.08
C LEU A 109 -2.55 10.91 -5.68
N VAL A 110 -2.52 11.98 -6.49
CA VAL A 110 -3.71 12.54 -7.15
C VAL A 110 -4.32 11.51 -8.11
N PHE A 111 -3.49 10.83 -8.90
CA PHE A 111 -3.93 9.74 -9.76
C PHE A 111 -4.64 8.64 -8.97
N PHE A 112 -4.03 8.17 -7.87
CA PHE A 112 -4.62 7.14 -7.02
C PHE A 112 -5.93 7.60 -6.35
N LEU A 113 -5.99 8.86 -5.90
CA LEU A 113 -7.18 9.43 -5.29
C LEU A 113 -8.32 9.60 -6.29
N ALA A 114 -8.02 10.00 -7.53
CA ALA A 114 -9.01 10.05 -8.62
C ALA A 114 -9.55 8.65 -8.95
N MET A 115 -8.68 7.64 -9.00
CA MET A 115 -9.11 6.24 -9.19
C MET A 115 -9.99 5.74 -8.05
N PHE A 116 -9.59 6.01 -6.81
CA PHE A 116 -10.36 5.64 -5.62
C PHE A 116 -11.71 6.36 -5.60
N GLY A 117 -11.75 7.67 -5.91
CA GLY A 117 -12.97 8.45 -6.02
C GLY A 117 -13.92 7.94 -7.11
N ASN A 118 -13.41 7.61 -8.29
CA ASN A 118 -14.21 7.00 -9.35
C ASN A 118 -14.81 5.64 -8.91
N MET A 119 -14.04 4.83 -8.19
CA MET A 119 -14.51 3.55 -7.65
C MET A 119 -15.61 3.75 -6.60
N LEU A 120 -15.47 4.72 -5.68
CA LEU A 120 -16.51 5.10 -4.73
C LEU A 120 -17.77 5.61 -5.43
N PHE A 121 -17.61 6.43 -6.48
CA PHE A 121 -18.73 6.96 -7.26
C PHE A 121 -19.52 5.86 -7.96
N GLN A 122 -18.83 4.86 -8.55
CA GLN A 122 -19.49 3.70 -9.14
C GLN A 122 -20.22 2.85 -8.10
N THR A 123 -19.61 2.66 -6.92
CA THR A 123 -20.25 1.96 -5.79
C THR A 123 -21.51 2.69 -5.34
N TRP A 124 -21.44 4.02 -5.25
CA TRP A 124 -22.57 4.87 -4.88
C TRP A 124 -23.69 4.86 -5.94
N LEU A 125 -23.35 4.82 -7.23
CA LEU A 125 -24.34 4.67 -8.31
C LEU A 125 -25.10 3.34 -8.24
N VAL A 126 -24.40 2.25 -7.92
CA VAL A 126 -25.04 0.93 -7.70
C VAL A 126 -25.91 0.96 -6.45
N PHE A 127 -25.45 1.61 -5.37
CA PHE A 127 -26.26 1.82 -4.17
C PHE A 127 -27.52 2.65 -4.44
N ALA A 128 -27.42 3.69 -5.27
CA ALA A 128 -28.53 4.56 -5.66
C ALA A 128 -29.48 3.90 -6.70
N GLY A 129 -29.21 2.66 -7.12
CA GLY A 129 -30.01 1.92 -8.09
C GLY A 129 -29.89 2.42 -9.53
N ALA A 130 -28.96 3.35 -9.82
CA ALA A 130 -28.80 3.98 -11.13
C ALA A 130 -28.00 3.14 -12.12
N SER A 131 -27.38 2.03 -11.68
CA SER A 131 -26.53 1.18 -12.51
C SER A 131 -26.55 -0.27 -12.01
N SER A 132 -26.60 -1.24 -12.93
CA SER A 132 -26.50 -2.65 -12.61
C SER A 132 -25.08 -3.02 -12.13
N LEU A 133 -24.98 -4.06 -11.31
CA LEU A 133 -23.71 -4.63 -10.85
C LEU A 133 -22.79 -4.90 -12.06
N ARG A 134 -21.58 -4.32 -12.06
CA ARG A 134 -20.54 -4.67 -13.05
C ARG A 134 -19.51 -5.53 -12.33
N GLU A 135 -19.68 -6.85 -12.39
CA GLU A 135 -18.73 -7.87 -11.90
C GLU A 135 -17.38 -7.89 -12.67
N VAL A 136 -17.09 -6.83 -13.43
CA VAL A 136 -15.89 -6.72 -14.23
C VAL A 136 -14.85 -5.95 -13.44
N ILE A 137 -13.95 -6.70 -12.80
CA ILE A 137 -12.75 -6.14 -12.19
C ILE A 137 -11.85 -5.59 -13.30
N LYS A 138 -11.57 -4.28 -13.27
CA LYS A 138 -10.60 -3.65 -14.17
C LYS A 138 -9.22 -3.64 -13.51
N LEU A 139 -8.47 -4.74 -13.62
CA LEU A 139 -7.05 -4.75 -13.24
C LEU A 139 -6.30 -3.75 -14.13
N PHE A 140 -5.59 -2.79 -13.54
CA PHE A 140 -4.90 -1.76 -14.32
C PHE A 140 -5.80 -1.03 -15.34
N TRP A 141 -7.08 -0.87 -15.00
CA TRP A 141 -8.09 -0.18 -15.81
C TRP A 141 -8.44 -0.83 -17.17
N THR A 142 -7.64 -1.77 -17.66
CA THR A 142 -7.74 -2.29 -19.04
C THR A 142 -7.97 -3.80 -19.07
N ILE A 143 -7.43 -4.51 -18.07
CA ILE A 143 -7.51 -5.96 -18.01
C ILE A 143 -8.81 -6.31 -17.29
N ARG A 144 -9.83 -6.63 -18.08
CA ARG A 144 -11.09 -7.21 -17.60
C ARG A 144 -10.84 -8.67 -17.26
N VAL A 145 -10.59 -8.98 -16.00
CA VAL A 145 -10.45 -10.36 -15.56
C VAL A 145 -11.85 -10.83 -15.12
N PRO A 146 -12.39 -11.93 -15.68
CA PRO A 146 -13.67 -12.47 -15.26
C PRO A 146 -13.50 -13.25 -13.95
N TRP A 147 -13.86 -12.64 -12.83
CA TRP A 147 -13.75 -13.23 -11.49
C TRP A 147 -15.05 -13.88 -11.02
N GLY A 148 -15.84 -14.43 -11.94
CA GLY A 148 -17.19 -14.96 -11.67
C GLY A 148 -17.26 -16.11 -10.65
N TRP A 149 -16.12 -16.74 -10.30
CA TRP A 149 -16.06 -17.77 -9.25
C TRP A 149 -15.87 -17.21 -7.83
N THR A 150 -15.53 -15.93 -7.68
CA THR A 150 -15.17 -15.33 -6.37
C THR A 150 -16.35 -14.78 -5.60
N TYR A 151 -17.54 -14.77 -6.21
CA TYR A 151 -18.75 -14.22 -5.65
C TYR A 151 -19.96 -15.01 -6.14
N THR A 152 -20.81 -15.40 -5.20
CA THR A 152 -22.13 -15.97 -5.50
C THR A 152 -23.16 -14.84 -5.44
N ALA A 153 -23.75 -14.52 -6.59
CA ALA A 153 -24.78 -13.49 -6.69
C ALA A 153 -25.93 -13.76 -5.71
N GLY A 154 -26.34 -12.72 -4.96
CA GLY A 154 -27.48 -12.76 -4.03
C GLY A 154 -27.14 -12.96 -2.54
N MET A 155 -25.86 -13.16 -2.17
CA MET A 155 -25.45 -13.31 -0.75
C MET A 155 -25.36 -11.99 0.03
N VAL A 156 -25.05 -10.87 -0.64
CA VAL A 156 -24.94 -9.53 -0.04
C VAL A 156 -25.49 -8.48 -1.00
N PRO A 157 -25.82 -7.26 -0.54
CA PRO A 157 -26.25 -6.19 -1.43
C PRO A 157 -25.22 -5.90 -2.53
N ASP A 158 -25.71 -5.59 -3.73
CA ASP A 158 -24.88 -5.36 -4.93
C ASP A 158 -23.79 -4.29 -4.72
N TRP A 159 -24.08 -3.25 -3.93
CA TRP A 159 -23.10 -2.21 -3.61
C TRP A 159 -21.92 -2.74 -2.79
N VAL A 160 -22.15 -3.73 -1.91
CA VAL A 160 -21.09 -4.36 -1.09
C VAL A 160 -20.16 -5.14 -2.00
N ALA A 161 -20.72 -5.93 -2.93
CA ALA A 161 -19.95 -6.67 -3.91
C ALA A 161 -19.17 -5.73 -4.83
N GLN A 162 -19.81 -4.68 -5.35
CA GLN A 162 -19.17 -3.65 -6.19
C GLN A 162 -18.00 -2.97 -5.45
N PHE A 163 -18.19 -2.64 -4.18
CA PHE A 163 -17.15 -2.07 -3.34
C PHE A 163 -15.97 -3.03 -3.19
N SER A 164 -16.25 -4.28 -2.80
CA SER A 164 -15.23 -5.31 -2.60
C SER A 164 -14.41 -5.56 -3.86
N PHE A 165 -15.06 -5.65 -5.03
CA PHE A 165 -14.40 -5.81 -6.32
C PHE A 165 -13.47 -4.65 -6.66
N GLY A 166 -13.95 -3.41 -6.52
CA GLY A 166 -13.13 -2.23 -6.81
C GLY A 166 -11.96 -2.06 -5.84
N PHE A 167 -12.20 -2.28 -4.54
CA PHE A 167 -11.17 -2.12 -3.52
C PHE A 167 -10.08 -3.20 -3.62
N TYR A 168 -10.47 -4.46 -3.80
CA TYR A 168 -9.51 -5.56 -4.03
C TYR A 168 -8.67 -5.30 -5.28
N SER A 169 -9.28 -4.84 -6.38
CA SER A 169 -8.57 -4.50 -7.61
C SER A 169 -7.50 -3.43 -7.41
N LEU A 170 -7.84 -2.36 -6.68
CA LEU A 170 -6.92 -1.26 -6.38
C LEU A 170 -5.76 -1.77 -5.50
N MET A 171 -6.06 -2.55 -4.47
CA MET A 171 -5.05 -3.14 -3.59
C MET A 171 -4.13 -4.11 -4.35
N LEU A 172 -4.70 -5.02 -5.15
CA LEU A 172 -3.96 -6.00 -5.93
C LEU A 172 -3.10 -5.34 -7.00
N THR A 173 -3.64 -4.35 -7.71
CA THR A 173 -2.86 -3.54 -8.67
C THR A 173 -1.66 -2.88 -7.98
N SER A 174 -1.87 -2.30 -6.80
CA SER A 174 -0.79 -1.68 -6.02
C SER A 174 0.28 -2.69 -5.57
N LEU A 175 -0.13 -3.92 -5.23
CA LEU A 175 0.76 -5.02 -4.87
C LEU A 175 1.59 -5.45 -6.09
N LEU A 176 0.96 -5.63 -7.25
CA LEU A 176 1.62 -6.02 -8.49
C LEU A 176 2.66 -4.99 -8.93
N ILE A 177 2.32 -3.69 -8.92
CA ILE A 177 3.33 -2.64 -9.23
C ILE A 177 4.44 -2.68 -8.19
N GLY A 178 4.10 -2.88 -6.92
CA GLY A 178 5.07 -3.04 -5.85
C GLY A 178 6.05 -4.19 -6.09
N LEU A 179 5.55 -5.36 -6.52
CA LEU A 179 6.36 -6.53 -6.87
C LEU A 179 7.26 -6.27 -8.09
N ILE A 180 6.73 -5.64 -9.14
CA ILE A 180 7.51 -5.28 -10.34
C ILE A 180 8.65 -4.33 -9.96
N VAL A 181 8.34 -3.28 -9.19
CA VAL A 181 9.32 -2.27 -8.76
C VAL A 181 10.33 -2.87 -7.77
N MET A 182 9.89 -3.79 -6.91
CA MET A 182 10.76 -4.57 -6.02
C MET A 182 11.73 -5.44 -6.83
N PHE A 183 11.25 -6.13 -7.86
CA PHE A 183 12.07 -6.97 -8.73
C PHE A 183 13.15 -6.14 -9.46
N LEU A 184 12.77 -4.97 -9.97
CA LEU A 184 13.67 -4.10 -10.73
C LEU A 184 14.68 -3.32 -9.86
N TYR A 185 14.30 -2.91 -8.66
CA TYR A 185 15.06 -2.01 -7.79
C TYR A 185 15.30 -2.60 -6.41
N ARG A 186 15.33 -1.76 -5.36
CA ARG A 186 15.43 -2.22 -3.97
C ARG A 186 14.08 -2.72 -3.45
N PRO A 187 14.08 -3.62 -2.45
CA PRO A 187 12.86 -4.22 -1.91
C PRO A 187 11.81 -3.20 -1.43
N ARG A 188 12.24 -2.09 -0.84
CA ARG A 188 11.34 -1.03 -0.33
C ARG A 188 11.13 0.15 -1.29
N THR A 189 11.45 0.01 -2.58
CA THR A 189 11.32 1.11 -3.54
C THR A 189 9.88 1.59 -3.69
N TRP A 190 8.91 0.67 -3.71
CA TRP A 190 7.48 1.01 -3.73
C TRP A 190 7.06 1.91 -2.57
N CYS A 191 7.58 1.65 -1.38
CA CYS A 191 7.25 2.41 -0.16
C CYS A 191 7.69 3.88 -0.27
N SER A 192 8.62 4.21 -1.17
CA SER A 192 9.13 5.57 -1.36
C SER A 192 8.17 6.51 -2.10
N PHE A 193 7.20 5.98 -2.85
CA PHE A 193 6.18 6.76 -3.57
C PHE A 193 4.75 6.24 -3.38
N CYS A 194 4.58 5.28 -2.47
CA CYS A 194 3.28 4.74 -2.10
C CYS A 194 2.31 5.87 -1.71
N PRO A 195 1.07 5.87 -2.24
CA PRO A 195 0.10 6.95 -2.04
C PRO A 195 -0.25 7.08 -0.57
N MET A 196 -0.42 5.97 0.14
CA MET A 196 -0.62 5.95 1.59
C MET A 196 0.54 6.57 2.36
N GLY A 197 1.79 6.27 1.99
CA GLY A 197 2.97 6.85 2.64
C GLY A 197 3.13 8.34 2.38
N THR A 198 2.60 8.83 1.24
CA THR A 198 2.58 10.26 0.90
C THR A 198 1.44 10.98 1.62
N MET A 199 0.27 10.35 1.71
CA MET A 199 -0.90 10.85 2.43
C MET A 199 -0.64 10.98 3.93
N THR A 200 -0.15 9.92 4.58
CA THR A 200 0.19 9.96 6.02
C THR A 200 1.29 10.98 6.31
N GLN A 201 2.28 11.13 5.41
CA GLN A 201 3.29 12.18 5.52
C GLN A 201 2.70 13.59 5.44
N GLY A 202 1.71 13.80 4.56
CA GLY A 202 0.97 15.06 4.48
C GLY A 202 0.24 15.38 5.78
N VAL A 203 -0.52 14.41 6.31
CA VAL A 203 -1.25 14.55 7.58
C VAL A 203 -0.31 14.87 8.75
N CYS A 204 0.78 14.09 8.90
CA CYS A 204 1.78 14.34 9.93
C CYS A 204 2.43 15.74 9.80
N LYS A 205 2.71 16.17 8.57
CA LYS A 205 3.30 17.49 8.32
C LYS A 205 2.34 18.60 8.70
N LEU A 206 1.07 18.53 8.29
CA LEU A 206 0.05 19.52 8.63
C LEU A 206 -0.11 19.64 10.15
N ARG A 207 -0.14 18.51 10.87
CA ARG A 207 -0.22 18.51 12.33
C ARG A 207 1.01 19.12 13.01
N ASN A 208 2.22 18.80 12.53
CA ASN A 208 3.45 19.34 13.10
C ASN A 208 3.65 20.84 12.78
N HIS A 209 3.03 21.35 11.71
CA HIS A 209 2.96 22.78 11.45
C HIS A 209 1.90 23.47 12.34
N GLY A 210 0.73 22.85 12.57
CA GLY A 210 -0.27 23.35 13.51
C GLY A 210 0.21 23.36 14.97
N GLY A 211 1.11 22.46 15.36
CA GLY A 211 1.76 22.45 16.68
C GLY A 211 2.90 23.47 16.85
N LYS A 212 3.32 24.16 15.77
CA LYS A 212 4.33 25.23 15.84
C LYS A 212 3.75 26.64 15.91
N GLU A 213 2.44 26.78 15.74
CA GLU A 213 1.74 28.08 15.87
C GLU A 213 1.17 28.31 17.28
N GLN A 214 1.40 27.36 18.20
CA GLN A 214 0.99 27.44 19.62
C GLN A 214 2.20 27.46 20.58
N ALA A 215 3.38 27.88 20.11
CA ALA A 215 4.59 28.01 20.93
C ALA A 215 5.22 29.39 20.74
#